data_AF-A0A1F5LE89-F1
#
_entry.id   AF-A0A1F5LE89-F1
#
_cell.length_a   1.000
_cell.length_b   1.000
_cell.length_c   1.000
_cell.angle_alpha   90.00
_cell.angle_beta   90.00
_cell.angle_gamma   90.00
#
_symmetry.space_group_name_H-M   'P 1'
#
loop_
_entity.id
_entity.type
_entity.pdbx_description
1 polymer ?
#
loop_
_entity_poly.entity_id
_entity_poly.type
_entity_poly.pdbx_seq_one_letter_code
_entity_poly.pdbx_strand_id
1 'polypeptide(L)'
;MFPTDIKLSQIKSRAYESLHSIAAFRKPDTDLLMDIRNLDNSLETWRLAIPENYRPSLSFSHDMEVDPGSIDLRTLILRLDYLYCVAVIHRASNRCLETSMGFDGMETVIATSIALAVEASRSTLRYLQTAFHILNEGSFWLIIFYALAASVTIMCNIIDHPGLPSVVRDYELLKNVPRLMSHMSMHSMEAEERLHRDQLESFVRELLHAAERVISSMRETPPSTPSLQNDNHVNMDIQDGFSL
;
A
#
# COMPACT_ATOMS: atom_id res chain seq x y z
N MET A 1 -2.75 23.08 19.93
CA MET A 1 -2.92 21.70 20.40
C MET A 1 -2.02 20.84 19.52
N PHE A 2 -0.96 20.22 20.06
CA PHE A 2 0.04 19.52 19.23
C PHE A 2 -0.65 18.39 18.44
N PRO A 3 -0.62 18.41 17.10
CA PRO A 3 -1.39 17.48 16.27
C PRO A 3 -0.79 16.07 16.19
N THR A 4 0.31 15.81 16.89
CA THR A 4 1.07 14.55 16.81
C THR A 4 1.50 14.06 18.19
N ASP A 5 1.31 12.77 18.44
CA ASP A 5 1.85 12.08 19.61
C ASP A 5 3.39 12.09 19.52
N ILE A 6 4.06 12.61 20.55
CA ILE A 6 5.52 12.74 20.59
C ILE A 6 6.21 11.39 20.35
N LYS A 7 5.67 10.29 20.89
CA LYS A 7 6.24 8.95 20.68
C LYS A 7 6.13 8.54 19.22
N LEU A 8 5.01 8.83 18.58
CA LEU A 8 4.81 8.53 17.18
C LEU A 8 5.72 9.38 16.28
N SER A 9 5.91 10.66 16.61
CA SER A 9 6.88 11.52 15.92
C SER A 9 8.32 10.99 16.05
N GLN A 10 8.70 10.47 17.22
CA GLN A 10 10.00 9.81 17.40
C GLN A 10 10.12 8.54 16.54
N ILE A 11 9.06 7.74 16.45
CA ILE A 11 9.03 6.55 15.57
C ILE A 11 9.20 6.96 14.11
N LYS A 12 8.48 8.00 13.64
CA LYS A 12 8.63 8.54 12.28
C LYS A 12 10.05 9.02 11.98
N SER A 13 10.67 9.76 12.90
CA SER A 13 12.07 10.21 12.76
C SER A 13 13.02 9.02 12.61
N ARG A 14 12.90 8.03 13.51
CA ARG A 14 13.75 6.83 13.43
C ARG A 14 13.50 6.02 12.16
N ALA A 15 12.25 5.90 11.72
CA ALA A 15 11.93 5.22 10.47
C ALA A 15 12.60 5.92 9.27
N TYR A 16 12.56 7.25 9.23
CA TYR A 16 13.28 8.00 8.21
C TYR A 16 14.79 7.79 8.28
N GLU A 17 15.39 7.98 9.46
CA GLU A 17 16.85 7.86 9.66
C GLU A 17 17.37 6.45 9.33
N SER A 18 16.67 5.41 9.77
CA SER A 18 17.13 4.03 9.67
C SER A 18 16.77 3.32 8.37
N LEU A 19 15.68 3.72 7.70
CA LEU A 19 15.16 3.04 6.49
C LEU A 19 15.24 3.89 5.21
N HIS A 20 15.10 5.21 5.31
CA HIS A 20 14.90 6.10 4.15
C HIS A 20 15.97 7.19 3.97
N SER A 21 16.93 7.30 4.90
CA SER A 21 18.06 8.21 4.77
C SER A 21 19.07 7.71 3.75
N ILE A 22 19.90 8.60 3.18
CA ILE A 22 20.99 8.22 2.26
C ILE A 22 21.92 7.18 2.90
N ALA A 23 22.17 7.28 4.21
CA ALA A 23 22.98 6.30 4.94
C ALA A 23 22.27 4.94 5.03
N ALA A 24 20.94 4.92 5.24
CA ALA A 24 20.14 3.70 5.28
C ALA A 24 20.19 2.90 3.97
N PHE A 25 20.33 3.57 2.81
CA PHE A 25 20.46 2.90 1.51
C PHE A 25 21.74 2.07 1.36
N ARG A 26 22.74 2.27 2.22
CA ARG A 26 24.01 1.52 2.21
C ARG A 26 24.05 0.33 3.16
N LYS A 27 22.98 0.11 3.94
CA LYS A 27 22.91 -0.99 4.91
C LYS A 27 22.71 -2.34 4.20
N PRO A 28 23.26 -3.44 4.73
CA PRO A 28 22.94 -4.78 4.27
C PRO A 28 21.47 -5.13 4.61
N ASP A 29 20.90 -6.07 3.85
CA ASP A 29 19.48 -6.45 4.00
C ASP A 29 19.14 -6.98 5.38
N THR A 30 20.06 -7.69 6.03
CA THR A 30 19.88 -8.20 7.40
C THR A 30 19.67 -7.09 8.41
N ASP A 31 20.44 -6.01 8.31
CA ASP A 31 20.34 -4.86 9.20
C ASP A 31 19.06 -4.08 8.91
N LEU A 32 18.69 -3.95 7.63
CA LEU A 32 17.44 -3.31 7.21
C LEU A 32 16.22 -4.05 7.79
N LEU A 33 16.17 -5.38 7.67
CA LEU A 33 15.08 -6.18 8.23
C LEU A 33 15.04 -6.11 9.76
N MET A 34 16.19 -6.05 10.42
CA MET A 34 16.25 -5.87 11.87
C MET A 34 15.70 -4.51 12.29
N ASP A 35 16.03 -3.44 11.56
CA ASP A 35 15.47 -2.11 11.78
C ASP A 35 13.95 -2.09 11.58
N ILE A 36 13.45 -2.72 10.52
CA ILE A 36 12.01 -2.88 10.26
C ILE A 36 11.32 -3.56 11.45
N ARG A 37 11.86 -4.69 11.94
CA ARG A 37 11.31 -5.40 13.09
C ARG A 37 11.31 -4.56 14.37
N ASN A 38 12.38 -3.82 14.62
CA ASN A 38 12.49 -2.95 15.80
C ASN A 38 11.50 -1.78 15.76
N LEU A 39 11.30 -1.21 14.57
CA LEU A 39 10.33 -0.15 14.34
C LEU A 39 8.89 -0.67 14.45
N ASP A 40 8.60 -1.85 13.91
CA ASP A 40 7.29 -2.49 14.01
C ASP A 40 6.93 -2.77 15.48
N ASN A 41 7.85 -3.34 16.26
CA ASN A 41 7.67 -3.52 17.71
C ASN A 41 7.43 -2.20 18.45
N SER A 42 8.15 -1.13 18.07
CA SER A 42 7.97 0.20 18.66
C SER A 42 6.60 0.78 18.33
N LEU A 43 6.14 0.61 17.10
CA LEU A 43 4.83 1.05 16.62
C LEU A 43 3.71 0.28 17.32
N GLU A 44 3.85 -1.03 17.46
CA GLU A 44 2.89 -1.88 18.16
C GLU A 44 2.81 -1.53 19.65
N THR A 45 3.96 -1.30 20.30
CA THR A 45 4.00 -0.85 21.70
C THR A 45 3.27 0.49 21.86
N TRP A 46 3.48 1.43 20.94
CA TRP A 46 2.74 2.70 20.93
C TRP A 46 1.23 2.47 20.72
N ARG A 47 0.85 1.62 19.76
CA ARG A 47 -0.55 1.31 19.44
C ARG A 47 -1.28 0.70 20.63
N LEU A 48 -0.65 -0.23 21.35
CA LEU A 48 -1.23 -0.88 22.52
C LEU A 48 -1.39 0.07 23.73
N ALA A 49 -0.57 1.12 23.82
CA ALA A 49 -0.71 2.15 24.85
C ALA A 49 -1.94 3.06 24.63
N ILE A 50 -2.54 3.04 23.44
CA ILE A 50 -3.78 3.78 23.15
C ILE A 50 -4.96 3.00 23.71
N PRO A 51 -5.92 3.67 24.39
CA PRO A 51 -7.17 3.05 24.84
C PRO A 51 -7.89 2.33 23.70
N GLU A 52 -8.49 1.18 24.00
CA GLU A 52 -9.06 0.27 23.01
C GLU A 52 -10.06 0.94 22.06
N ASN A 53 -10.87 1.86 22.57
CA ASN A 53 -11.88 2.60 21.79
C ASN A 53 -11.29 3.59 20.77
N TYR A 54 -10.04 4.01 20.92
CA TYR A 54 -9.35 4.90 19.99
C TYR A 54 -8.20 4.20 19.25
N ARG A 55 -7.96 2.92 19.54
CA ARG A 55 -6.82 2.17 19.02
C ARG A 55 -6.98 1.97 17.51
N PRO A 56 -6.00 2.40 16.69
CA PRO A 56 -6.09 2.19 15.26
C PRO A 56 -5.88 0.71 14.89
N SER A 57 -6.53 0.27 13.81
CA SER A 57 -6.39 -1.05 13.20
C SER A 57 -5.72 -0.92 11.83
N LEU A 58 -5.04 -1.99 11.39
CA LEU A 58 -4.41 -2.05 10.08
C LEU A 58 -5.43 -2.12 8.94
N SER A 59 -6.37 -3.06 9.06
CA SER A 59 -7.44 -3.23 8.09
C SER A 59 -8.61 -2.33 8.46
N PHE A 60 -9.13 -1.63 7.45
CA PHE A 60 -10.40 -0.93 7.51
C PHE A 60 -11.33 -1.51 6.42
N SER A 61 -12.41 -2.13 6.83
CA SER A 61 -13.51 -2.57 5.96
C SER A 61 -14.71 -1.63 6.13
N HIS A 62 -15.48 -1.47 5.06
CA HIS A 62 -16.74 -0.71 5.12
C HIS A 62 -17.77 -1.37 6.05
N ASP A 63 -17.64 -2.68 6.29
CA ASP A 63 -18.48 -3.46 7.20
C ASP A 63 -18.12 -3.28 8.69
N MET A 64 -17.01 -2.59 8.98
CA MET A 64 -16.71 -2.19 10.35
C MET A 64 -17.71 -1.09 10.70
N GLU A 65 -18.61 -1.33 11.67
CA GLU A 65 -19.71 -0.46 12.11
C GLU A 65 -19.20 0.88 12.70
N VAL A 66 -18.42 1.64 11.94
CA VAL A 66 -18.01 2.99 12.27
C VAL A 66 -19.08 3.89 11.69
N ASP A 67 -19.97 4.38 12.56
CA ASP A 67 -20.87 5.47 12.21
C ASP A 67 -20.01 6.63 11.67
N PRO A 68 -20.15 7.04 10.40
CA PRO A 68 -19.39 8.15 9.86
C PRO A 68 -19.51 9.38 10.75
N GLY A 69 -20.69 9.65 11.30
CA GLY A 69 -20.94 10.81 12.18
C GLY A 69 -20.17 10.80 13.51
N SER A 70 -19.54 9.68 13.87
CA SER A 70 -18.71 9.54 15.08
C SER A 70 -17.23 9.84 14.86
N ILE A 71 -16.78 10.00 13.61
CA ILE A 71 -15.37 10.27 13.31
C ILE A 71 -15.06 11.75 13.53
N ASP A 72 -14.15 12.04 14.46
CA ASP A 72 -13.56 13.36 14.61
C ASP A 72 -12.19 13.47 13.91
N LEU A 73 -11.73 14.72 13.69
CA LEU A 73 -10.45 14.97 13.03
C LEU A 73 -9.26 14.37 13.81
N ARG A 74 -9.34 14.28 15.13
CA ARG A 74 -8.25 13.74 15.95
C ARG A 74 -8.08 12.24 15.74
N THR A 75 -9.19 11.51 15.75
CA THR A 75 -9.25 10.07 15.50
C THR A 75 -8.86 9.77 14.06
N LEU A 76 -9.27 10.65 13.13
CA LEU A 76 -8.84 10.60 11.74
C LEU A 76 -7.32 10.65 11.63
N ILE A 77 -6.70 11.72 12.13
CA ILE A 77 -5.24 11.92 12.06
C ILE A 77 -4.47 10.80 12.79
N LEU A 78 -4.95 10.36 13.95
CA LEU A 78 -4.32 9.27 14.70
C LEU A 78 -4.24 7.98 13.87
N ARG A 79 -5.33 7.62 13.19
CA ARG A 79 -5.37 6.43 12.34
C ARG A 79 -4.53 6.60 11.08
N LEU A 80 -4.58 7.77 10.43
CA LEU A 80 -3.76 8.06 9.25
C LEU A 80 -2.26 7.99 9.58
N ASP A 81 -1.86 8.53 10.73
CA ASP A 81 -0.47 8.47 11.17
C ASP A 81 0.01 7.05 11.41
N TYR A 82 -0.81 6.22 12.05
CA TYR A 82 -0.51 4.81 12.27
C TYR A 82 -0.35 4.07 10.93
N LEU A 83 -1.33 4.18 10.04
CA LEU A 83 -1.32 3.51 8.73
C LEU A 83 -0.14 3.97 7.87
N TYR A 84 0.19 5.26 7.91
CA TYR A 84 1.37 5.80 7.25
C TYR A 84 2.66 5.19 7.80
N CYS A 85 2.79 5.07 9.12
CA CYS A 85 3.97 4.46 9.74
C CYS A 85 4.12 2.99 9.32
N VAL A 86 3.04 2.19 9.34
CA VAL A 86 3.06 0.82 8.82
C VAL A 86 3.54 0.79 7.37
N ALA A 87 2.95 1.63 6.51
CA ALA A 87 3.32 1.68 5.10
C ALA A 87 4.80 2.02 4.88
N VAL A 88 5.32 3.05 5.56
CA VAL A 88 6.71 3.51 5.41
C VAL A 88 7.71 2.50 5.97
N ILE A 89 7.41 1.86 7.10
CA ILE A 89 8.28 0.84 7.71
C ILE A 89 8.39 -0.35 6.77
N HIS A 90 7.25 -0.90 6.33
CA HIS A 90 7.23 -2.16 5.61
C HIS A 90 7.57 -2.04 4.12
N ARG A 91 7.37 -0.88 3.51
CA ARG A 91 7.77 -0.63 2.12
C ARG A 91 9.29 -0.66 1.93
N ALA A 92 10.06 -0.42 2.99
CA ALA A 92 11.52 -0.51 2.92
C ALA A 92 12.00 -1.91 2.52
N SER A 93 11.22 -2.96 2.80
CA SER A 93 11.53 -4.35 2.42
C SER A 93 11.63 -4.58 0.92
N ASN A 94 11.05 -3.71 0.06
CA ASN A 94 11.23 -3.79 -1.39
C ASN A 94 12.71 -3.79 -1.79
N ARG A 95 13.58 -3.16 -1.00
CA ARG A 95 15.02 -3.08 -1.27
C ARG A 95 15.73 -4.42 -1.17
N CYS A 96 15.14 -5.39 -0.46
CA CYS A 96 15.73 -6.72 -0.28
C CYS A 96 15.30 -7.73 -1.35
N LEU A 97 14.39 -7.37 -2.27
CA LEU A 97 13.83 -8.29 -3.26
C LEU A 97 14.91 -8.98 -4.11
N GLU A 98 15.88 -8.20 -4.62
CA GLU A 98 16.94 -8.72 -5.50
C GLU A 98 17.85 -9.73 -4.80
N THR A 99 18.24 -9.47 -3.54
CA THR A 99 19.10 -10.37 -2.75
C THR A 99 18.36 -11.60 -2.22
N SER A 100 17.03 -11.52 -2.09
CA SER A 100 16.22 -12.61 -1.53
C SER A 100 16.10 -13.83 -2.44
N MET A 101 16.40 -13.65 -3.73
CA MET A 101 16.37 -14.70 -4.75
C MET A 101 17.38 -15.81 -4.40
N GLY A 102 16.89 -16.92 -3.85
CA GLY A 102 17.71 -18.09 -3.49
C GLY A 102 17.80 -18.42 -2.00
N PHE A 103 17.22 -17.60 -1.12
CA PHE A 103 17.06 -17.91 0.30
C PHE A 103 15.60 -18.22 0.63
N ASP A 104 15.29 -19.52 0.74
CA ASP A 104 13.95 -20.00 1.11
C ASP A 104 13.50 -19.38 2.46
N GLY A 105 12.31 -18.79 2.48
CA GLY A 105 11.74 -18.07 3.63
C GLY A 105 12.05 -16.57 3.70
N MET A 106 13.12 -16.06 3.08
CA MET A 106 13.38 -14.60 3.03
C MET A 106 12.38 -13.90 2.10
N GLU A 107 12.13 -14.50 0.94
CA GLU A 107 11.15 -14.02 -0.04
C GLU A 107 9.75 -13.90 0.57
N THR A 108 9.33 -14.88 1.38
CA THR A 108 8.00 -14.87 2.02
C THR A 108 7.88 -13.77 3.08
N VAL A 109 8.95 -13.52 3.85
CA VAL A 109 9.00 -12.40 4.81
C VAL A 109 8.92 -11.05 4.09
N ILE A 110 9.63 -10.89 2.98
CA ILE A 110 9.57 -9.67 2.19
C ILE A 110 8.17 -9.48 1.60
N ALA A 111 7.61 -10.52 0.98
CA ALA A 111 6.28 -10.48 0.38
C ALA A 111 5.19 -10.12 1.41
N THR A 112 5.25 -10.71 2.60
CA THR A 112 4.31 -10.37 3.69
C THR A 112 4.48 -8.94 4.17
N SER A 113 5.72 -8.46 4.31
CA SER A 113 5.99 -7.04 4.63
C SER A 113 5.38 -6.11 3.57
N ILE A 114 5.63 -6.37 2.29
CA ILE A 114 5.06 -5.57 1.19
C ILE A 114 3.53 -5.56 1.26
N ALA A 115 2.91 -6.73 1.50
CA ALA A 115 1.46 -6.84 1.64
C ALA A 115 0.92 -5.98 2.79
N LEU A 116 1.62 -5.88 3.93
CA LEU A 116 1.25 -4.98 5.04
C LEU A 116 1.29 -3.51 4.61
N ALA A 117 2.33 -3.09 3.88
CA ALA A 117 2.45 -1.72 3.41
C ALA A 117 1.32 -1.33 2.44
N VAL A 118 0.98 -2.26 1.54
CA VAL A 118 -0.11 -2.09 0.58
C VAL A 118 -1.47 -2.07 1.29
N GLU A 119 -1.72 -2.96 2.25
CA GLU A 119 -2.99 -2.96 2.98
C GLU A 119 -3.17 -1.72 3.86
N ALA A 120 -2.10 -1.21 4.47
CA ALA A 120 -2.13 0.06 5.18
C ALA A 120 -2.48 1.23 4.24
N SER A 121 -1.92 1.21 3.03
CA SER A 121 -2.20 2.23 1.99
C SER A 121 -3.65 2.14 1.49
N ARG A 122 -4.17 0.94 1.26
CA ARG A 122 -5.58 0.73 0.90
C ARG A 122 -6.52 1.23 2.00
N SER A 123 -6.22 0.88 3.25
CA SER A 123 -7.02 1.31 4.41
C SER A 123 -6.98 2.82 4.61
N THR A 124 -5.84 3.46 4.32
CA THR A 124 -5.72 4.94 4.29
C THR A 124 -6.74 5.53 3.32
N LEU A 125 -6.77 5.08 2.06
CA LEU A 125 -7.69 5.63 1.05
C LEU A 125 -9.17 5.36 1.39
N ARG A 126 -9.50 4.16 1.85
CA ARG A 126 -10.88 3.82 2.27
C ARG A 126 -11.33 4.68 3.46
N TYR A 127 -10.45 4.88 4.45
CA TYR A 127 -10.80 5.64 5.63
C TYR A 127 -11.02 7.12 5.33
N LEU A 128 -10.21 7.70 4.42
CA LEU A 128 -10.43 9.06 3.91
C LEU A 128 -11.77 9.20 3.17
N GLN A 129 -12.19 8.19 2.42
CA GLN A 129 -13.50 8.18 1.76
C GLN A 129 -14.66 8.13 2.78
N THR A 130 -14.52 7.39 3.88
CA THR A 130 -15.55 7.37 4.95
C THR A 130 -15.58 8.67 5.74
N ALA A 131 -14.41 9.21 6.09
CA ALA A 131 -14.27 10.45 6.84
C ALA A 131 -14.51 11.71 6.00
N PHE A 132 -14.93 11.56 4.75
CA PHE A 132 -15.05 12.64 3.79
C PHE A 132 -15.89 13.84 4.24
N HIS A 133 -16.93 13.59 5.05
CA HIS A 133 -17.85 14.60 5.56
C HIS A 133 -17.23 15.55 6.61
N ILE A 134 -16.13 15.16 7.28
CA ILE A 134 -15.39 16.04 8.20
C ILE A 134 -14.20 16.75 7.54
N LEU A 135 -13.87 16.39 6.30
CA LEU A 135 -12.78 17.03 5.57
C LEU A 135 -13.22 18.43 5.14
N ASN A 136 -12.46 19.43 5.56
CA ASN A 136 -12.70 20.83 5.22
C ASN A 136 -11.48 21.45 4.54
N GLU A 137 -11.67 22.66 4.01
CA GLU A 137 -10.63 23.45 3.35
C GLU A 137 -9.35 23.51 4.22
N GLY A 138 -9.46 23.86 5.50
CA GLY A 138 -8.32 24.05 6.41
C GLY A 138 -7.51 22.78 6.71
N SER A 139 -8.02 21.59 6.37
CA SER A 139 -7.36 20.31 6.58
C SER A 139 -6.69 19.74 5.33
N PHE A 140 -6.88 20.37 4.15
CA PHE A 140 -6.45 19.84 2.86
C PHE A 140 -4.98 19.41 2.86
N TRP A 141 -4.06 20.33 3.18
CA TRP A 141 -2.62 20.07 3.13
C TRP A 141 -2.17 18.96 4.08
N LEU A 142 -2.84 18.84 5.23
CA LEU A 142 -2.57 17.79 6.20
C LEU A 142 -3.01 16.42 5.66
N ILE A 143 -4.17 16.36 5.01
CA ILE A 143 -4.81 15.12 4.57
C ILE A 143 -4.26 14.62 3.23
N ILE A 144 -4.00 15.53 2.29
CA ILE A 144 -3.58 15.20 0.93
C ILE A 144 -2.24 14.46 0.92
N PHE A 145 -1.35 14.76 1.86
CA PHE A 145 -0.09 14.05 2.05
C PHE A 145 -0.30 12.54 2.23
N TYR A 146 -1.22 12.13 3.12
CA TYR A 146 -1.51 10.70 3.35
C TYR A 146 -2.13 10.03 2.13
N ALA A 147 -3.05 10.72 1.45
CA ALA A 147 -3.68 10.22 0.24
C ALA A 147 -2.64 9.98 -0.87
N LEU A 148 -1.71 10.92 -1.08
CA LEU A 148 -0.67 10.80 -2.09
C LEU A 148 0.33 9.70 -1.75
N ALA A 149 0.80 9.62 -0.50
CA ALA A 149 1.73 8.56 -0.07
C ALA A 149 1.13 7.16 -0.26
N ALA A 150 -0.14 6.98 0.11
CA ALA A 150 -0.87 5.74 -0.12
C ALA A 150 -1.06 5.45 -1.61
N SER A 151 -1.38 6.46 -2.41
CA SER A 151 -1.57 6.34 -3.86
C SER A 151 -0.30 5.86 -4.57
N VAL A 152 0.86 6.45 -4.23
CA VAL A 152 2.15 6.03 -4.77
C VAL A 152 2.48 4.59 -4.39
N THR A 153 2.21 4.19 -3.15
CA THR A 153 2.49 2.81 -2.69
C THR A 153 1.63 1.79 -3.43
N ILE A 154 0.33 2.06 -3.58
CA ILE A 154 -0.59 1.21 -4.35
C ILE A 154 -0.17 1.16 -5.83
N MET A 155 0.19 2.30 -6.42
CA MET A 155 0.65 2.36 -7.81
C MET A 155 1.91 1.53 -8.03
N CYS A 156 2.94 1.68 -7.20
CA CYS A 156 4.14 0.85 -7.31
C CYS A 156 3.79 -0.65 -7.24
N ASN A 157 2.92 -1.05 -6.31
CA ASN A 157 2.48 -2.45 -6.22
C ASN A 157 1.75 -2.95 -7.49
N ILE A 158 0.97 -2.09 -8.16
CA ILE A 158 0.33 -2.43 -9.44
C ILE A 158 1.38 -2.63 -10.55
N ILE A 159 2.40 -1.79 -10.61
CA ILE A 159 3.50 -1.91 -11.59
C ILE A 159 4.34 -3.15 -11.33
N ASP A 160 4.72 -3.37 -10.07
CA ASP A 160 5.64 -4.44 -9.67
C ASP A 160 4.96 -5.83 -9.77
N HIS A 161 3.64 -5.87 -9.52
CA HIS A 161 2.88 -7.13 -9.44
C HIS A 161 1.53 -7.04 -10.21
N PRO A 162 1.56 -6.88 -11.55
CA PRO A 162 0.35 -6.68 -12.33
C PRO A 162 -0.62 -7.87 -12.23
N GLY A 163 -0.13 -9.11 -12.14
CA GLY A 163 -0.96 -10.30 -12.08
C GLY A 163 -1.79 -10.51 -10.79
N LEU A 164 -1.67 -9.64 -9.79
CA LEU A 164 -2.40 -9.82 -8.53
C LEU A 164 -3.91 -9.60 -8.71
N PRO A 165 -4.77 -10.46 -8.14
CA PRO A 165 -6.23 -10.31 -8.21
C PRO A 165 -6.78 -9.00 -7.59
N SER A 166 -5.96 -8.29 -6.81
CA SER A 166 -6.34 -7.02 -6.19
C SER A 166 -6.18 -5.81 -7.10
N VAL A 167 -5.43 -5.91 -8.20
CA VAL A 167 -5.04 -4.74 -9.03
C VAL A 167 -6.24 -3.93 -9.51
N VAL A 168 -7.32 -4.59 -9.93
CA VAL A 168 -8.54 -3.89 -10.36
C VAL A 168 -9.17 -3.10 -9.20
N ARG A 169 -9.24 -3.70 -7.99
CA ARG A 169 -9.77 -3.01 -6.80
C ARG A 169 -8.87 -1.86 -6.37
N ASP A 170 -7.56 -2.05 -6.47
CA ASP A 170 -6.55 -1.05 -6.15
C ASP A 170 -6.66 0.17 -7.08
N TYR A 171 -6.87 -0.07 -8.37
CA TYR A 171 -7.12 1.00 -9.34
C TYR A 171 -8.41 1.77 -9.06
N GLU A 172 -9.50 1.08 -8.70
CA GLU A 172 -10.74 1.76 -8.31
C GLU A 172 -10.57 2.61 -7.04
N LEU A 173 -9.71 2.21 -6.09
CA LEU A 173 -9.36 3.06 -4.95
C LEU A 173 -8.63 4.33 -5.40
N LEU A 174 -7.64 4.21 -6.30
CA LEU A 174 -6.90 5.35 -6.83
C LEU A 174 -7.83 6.34 -7.57
N LYS A 175 -8.80 5.84 -8.35
CA LYS A 175 -9.74 6.68 -9.12
C LYS A 175 -10.59 7.61 -8.26
N ASN A 176 -10.73 7.32 -6.96
CA ASN A 176 -11.47 8.16 -6.03
C ASN A 176 -10.64 9.30 -5.44
N VAL A 177 -9.31 9.29 -5.58
CA VAL A 177 -8.42 10.31 -5.03
C VAL A 177 -8.69 11.70 -5.62
N PRO A 178 -8.91 11.88 -6.94
CA PRO A 178 -9.31 13.19 -7.48
C PRO A 178 -10.60 13.73 -6.85
N ARG A 179 -11.57 12.87 -6.52
CA ARG A 179 -12.79 13.28 -5.82
C ARG A 179 -12.49 13.74 -4.39
N LEU A 180 -11.59 13.07 -3.68
CA LEU A 180 -11.12 13.55 -2.37
C LEU A 180 -10.55 14.97 -2.49
N MET A 181 -9.70 15.21 -3.49
CA MET A 181 -9.09 16.52 -3.74
C MET A 181 -10.10 17.60 -4.10
N SER A 182 -11.07 17.30 -4.99
CA SER A 182 -12.04 18.28 -5.45
C SER A 182 -13.03 18.70 -4.36
N HIS A 183 -13.31 17.84 -3.39
CA HIS A 183 -14.24 18.15 -2.31
C HIS A 183 -13.64 18.95 -1.17
N MET A 184 -12.32 18.86 -0.97
CA MET A 184 -11.59 19.73 -0.06
C MET A 184 -11.31 21.12 -0.68
N SER A 185 -12.07 21.50 -1.73
CA SER A 185 -11.84 22.70 -2.53
C SER A 185 -11.83 23.95 -1.68
N MET A 186 -10.67 24.58 -1.62
CA MET A 186 -10.42 25.81 -0.91
C MET A 186 -10.83 27.02 -1.76
N HIS A 187 -12.00 27.59 -1.47
CA HIS A 187 -12.52 28.75 -2.20
C HIS A 187 -11.70 30.04 -1.99
N SER A 188 -10.72 30.02 -1.07
CA SER A 188 -9.87 31.15 -0.69
C SER A 188 -8.36 30.85 -0.78
N MET A 189 -7.88 30.21 -1.85
CA MET A 189 -6.44 29.96 -2.03
C MET A 189 -5.70 31.20 -2.53
N GLU A 190 -4.48 31.39 -2.07
CA GLU A 190 -3.54 32.31 -2.72
C GLU A 190 -3.08 31.74 -4.08
N ALA A 191 -2.47 32.57 -4.94
CA ALA A 191 -2.07 32.15 -6.29
C ALA A 191 -1.05 30.99 -6.27
N GLU A 192 -0.15 31.00 -5.29
CA GLU A 192 0.86 29.96 -5.10
C GLU A 192 0.24 28.63 -4.66
N GLU A 193 -0.72 28.66 -3.74
CA GLU A 193 -1.41 27.44 -3.28
C GLU A 193 -2.21 26.78 -4.42
N ARG A 194 -2.84 27.59 -5.29
CA ARG A 194 -3.51 27.09 -6.50
C ARG A 194 -2.55 26.37 -7.44
N LEU A 195 -1.36 26.94 -7.66
CA LEU A 195 -0.34 26.31 -8.50
C LEU A 195 0.09 24.95 -7.94
N HIS A 196 0.37 24.88 -6.63
CA HIS A 196 0.73 23.62 -5.98
C HIS A 196 -0.39 22.59 -6.07
N ARG A 197 -1.66 23.00 -5.94
CA ARG A 197 -2.81 22.13 -6.14
C ARG A 197 -2.87 21.58 -7.56
N ASP A 198 -2.73 22.44 -8.57
CA ASP A 198 -2.79 22.01 -9.98
C ASP A 198 -1.68 21.00 -10.30
N GLN A 199 -0.49 21.19 -9.73
CA GLN A 199 0.62 20.23 -9.82
C GLN A 199 0.26 18.88 -9.19
N LEU A 200 -0.37 18.88 -8.01
CA LEU A 200 -0.83 17.65 -7.36
C LEU A 200 -1.92 16.94 -8.18
N GLU A 201 -2.88 17.68 -8.76
CA GLU A 201 -3.93 17.11 -9.60
C GLU A 201 -3.35 16.49 -10.88
N SER A 202 -2.34 17.15 -11.48
CA SER A 202 -1.59 16.60 -12.62
C SER A 202 -0.87 15.31 -12.24
N PHE A 203 -0.16 15.31 -11.11
CA PHE A 203 0.56 14.13 -10.62
C PHE A 203 -0.38 12.94 -10.37
N VAL A 204 -1.53 13.15 -9.71
CA VAL A 204 -2.51 12.08 -9.48
C VAL A 204 -3.06 11.53 -10.80
N ARG A 205 -3.28 12.40 -11.79
CA ARG A 205 -3.74 11.99 -13.12
C ARG A 205 -2.69 11.13 -13.83
N GLU A 206 -1.42 11.49 -13.73
CA GLU A 206 -0.32 10.69 -14.29
C GLU A 206 -0.21 9.32 -13.62
N LEU A 207 -0.37 9.23 -12.29
CA LEU A 207 -0.43 7.96 -11.58
C LEU A 207 -1.57 7.08 -12.09
N LEU A 208 -2.76 7.66 -12.28
CA LEU A 208 -3.93 6.92 -12.80
C LEU A 208 -3.70 6.42 -14.22
N HIS A 209 -3.15 7.25 -15.11
CA HIS A 209 -2.82 6.83 -16.47
C HIS A 209 -1.76 5.71 -16.48
N ALA A 210 -0.78 5.76 -15.57
CA ALA A 210 0.21 4.69 -15.45
C ALA A 210 -0.44 3.37 -15.02
N ALA A 211 -1.32 3.37 -14.01
CA ALA A 211 -2.09 2.19 -13.59
C ALA A 211 -2.93 1.63 -14.73
N GLU A 212 -3.64 2.49 -15.45
CA GLU A 212 -4.53 2.10 -16.54
C GLU A 212 -3.80 1.40 -17.68
N ARG A 213 -2.60 1.87 -18.04
CA ARG A 213 -1.76 1.21 -19.06
C ARG A 213 -1.39 -0.21 -18.65
N VAL A 214 -1.01 -0.40 -17.39
CA VAL A 214 -0.67 -1.74 -16.84
C VAL A 214 -1.89 -2.65 -16.87
N ILE A 215 -3.07 -2.16 -16.48
CA ILE A 215 -4.31 -2.94 -16.49
C ILE A 215 -4.74 -3.30 -17.91
N SER A 216 -4.56 -2.39 -18.86
CA SER A 216 -4.91 -2.61 -20.25
C SER A 216 -4.03 -3.69 -20.88
N SER A 217 -2.71 -3.67 -20.62
CA SER A 217 -1.79 -4.67 -21.17
C SER A 217 -2.06 -6.09 -20.65
N MET A 218 -2.59 -6.23 -19.43
CA MET A 218 -3.03 -7.52 -18.90
C MET A 218 -4.26 -8.10 -19.60
N ARG A 219 -5.13 -7.25 -20.15
CA ARG A 219 -6.32 -7.71 -20.89
C ARG A 219 -5.97 -8.19 -22.29
N GLU A 220 -4.87 -7.69 -22.84
CA GLU A 220 -4.38 -8.04 -24.18
C GLU A 220 -3.51 -9.31 -24.20
N THR A 221 -3.06 -9.80 -23.03
CA THR A 221 -2.29 -11.05 -22.91
C THR A 221 -3.22 -12.23 -22.53
N PRO A 222 -3.59 -13.12 -23.48
CA PRO A 222 -4.40 -14.30 -23.15
C PRO A 222 -3.59 -15.30 -22.29
N PRO A 223 -4.23 -16.09 -21.41
CA PRO A 223 -3.56 -17.12 -20.65
C PRO A 223 -2.94 -18.14 -21.62
N SER A 224 -1.65 -18.39 -21.47
CA SER A 224 -0.94 -19.44 -22.20
C SER A 224 -1.59 -20.78 -21.88
N THR A 225 -2.32 -21.34 -22.83
CA THR A 225 -2.78 -22.73 -22.75
C THR A 225 -1.55 -23.63 -22.69
N PRO A 226 -1.43 -24.55 -21.71
CA PRO A 226 -0.36 -25.53 -21.75
C PRO A 226 -0.60 -26.42 -22.98
N SER A 227 0.35 -26.43 -23.91
CA SER A 227 0.35 -27.34 -25.04
C SER A 227 0.40 -28.77 -24.50
N LEU A 228 -0.70 -29.49 -24.63
CA LEU A 228 -0.72 -30.94 -24.48
C LEU A 228 0.22 -31.51 -25.55
N GLN A 229 1.42 -31.87 -25.12
CA GLN A 229 2.37 -32.64 -25.91
C GLN A 229 1.76 -34.03 -26.07
N ASN A 230 1.26 -34.29 -27.28
CA ASN A 230 0.60 -35.52 -27.65
C ASN A 230 1.67 -36.62 -27.80
N ASP A 231 2.00 -37.29 -26.71
CA ASP A 231 2.80 -38.51 -26.72
C ASP A 231 1.93 -39.67 -27.25
N ASN A 232 1.85 -39.77 -28.58
CA ASN A 232 1.43 -41.00 -29.24
C ASN A 232 2.57 -42.02 -29.11
N HIS A 233 2.59 -42.71 -27.98
CA HIS A 233 3.44 -43.88 -27.78
C HIS A 233 2.98 -45.01 -28.72
N VAL A 234 3.97 -45.57 -29.42
CA VAL A 234 3.88 -46.70 -30.34
C VAL A 234 3.14 -47.87 -29.70
N ASN A 235 2.08 -48.32 -30.39
CA ASN A 235 1.35 -49.55 -30.12
C ASN A 235 2.29 -50.74 -30.43
N MET A 236 2.65 -51.52 -29.41
CA MET A 236 3.40 -52.77 -29.57
C MET A 236 2.42 -53.91 -29.26
N ASP A 237 1.94 -54.54 -30.33
CA ASP A 237 1.12 -55.75 -30.28
C ASP A 237 1.87 -56.87 -29.54
N ILE A 238 1.29 -57.34 -28.45
CA ILE A 238 1.52 -58.68 -27.90
C ILE A 238 0.18 -59.40 -28.01
N GLN A 239 0.05 -60.26 -29.02
CA GLN A 239 -0.94 -61.33 -29.03
C GLN A 239 -0.24 -62.67 -28.78
N ASP A 240 -0.72 -63.32 -27.70
CA ASP A 240 -1.14 -64.72 -27.60
C ASP A 240 -0.11 -65.80 -27.98
N GLY A 241 0.18 -66.80 -27.15
CA GLY A 241 -0.74 -67.57 -26.32
C GLY A 241 -0.50 -69.05 -26.66
N PHE A 242 -0.11 -69.82 -25.65
CA PHE A 242 0.08 -71.28 -25.69
C PHE A 242 -1.16 -72.02 -26.23
N SER A 243 -0.98 -73.02 -27.10
CA SER A 243 -1.63 -74.34 -27.04
C SER A 243 -1.11 -75.31 -28.13
N LEU A 244 -0.62 -76.47 -27.66
CA LEU A 244 -0.30 -77.75 -28.32
C LEU A 244 0.79 -77.82 -29.38
#